data_AF-A0A7X5WMA2-F1
#
_entry.id   AF-A0A7X5WMA2-F1
#
_cell.length_a   1.000
_cell.length_b   1.000
_cell.length_c   1.000
_cell.angle_alpha   90.00
_cell.angle_beta   90.00
_cell.angle_gamma   90.00
#
_symmetry.space_group_name_H-M   'P 1'
#
loop_
_entity.id
_entity.type
_entity.pdbx_description
1 polymer ?
#
loop_
_entity_poly.entity_id
_entity_poly.type
_entity_poly.pdbx_seq_one_letter_code
_entity_poly.pdbx_strand_id
1 'polypeptide(L)' 'AVADELARFPGAREIVWLQEEPENMGAWNSIKGRLYEAHGDTHDIRRVSRFESGSPACGSARVHAQEHAELIARA' A
#
# COMPACT_ATOMS: atom_id res chain seq x y z
N ALA A 1 -12.90 -11.05 7.45
CA ALA A 1 -11.96 -10.17 8.18
C ALA A 1 -11.85 -8.80 7.50
N VAL A 2 -11.18 -8.66 6.35
CA VAL A 2 -11.05 -7.34 5.67
C VAL A 2 -12.42 -6.79 5.24
N ALA A 3 -13.25 -7.61 4.60
CA ALA A 3 -14.61 -7.22 4.21
C ALA A 3 -15.47 -6.78 5.41
N ASP A 4 -15.35 -7.48 6.55
CA ASP A 4 -16.11 -7.15 7.77
C ASP A 4 -15.68 -5.80 8.35
N GLU A 5 -14.39 -5.49 8.29
CA GLU A 5 -13.88 -4.20 8.76
C GLU A 5 -14.30 -3.06 7.82
N LEU A 6 -14.27 -3.28 6.49
CA LEU A 6 -14.74 -2.29 5.51
C LEU A 6 -16.23 -1.97 5.67
N ALA A 7 -17.06 -2.96 6.04
CA ALA A 7 -18.49 -2.74 6.29
C ALA A 7 -18.78 -1.71 7.40
N ARG A 8 -17.81 -1.45 8.30
CA ARG A 8 -17.91 -0.42 9.35
C ARG A 8 -17.75 0.99 8.80
N PHE A 9 -17.28 1.15 7.56
CA PHE A 9 -17.03 2.43 6.88
C PHE A 9 -17.87 2.53 5.59
N PRO A 10 -19.21 2.61 5.66
CA PRO A 10 -20.09 2.53 4.49
C PRO A 10 -19.94 3.70 3.50
N GLY A 11 -19.28 4.79 3.89
CA GLY A 11 -18.97 5.92 3.02
C GLY A 11 -17.57 5.88 2.40
N ALA A 12 -16.75 4.88 2.73
CA ALA A 12 -15.43 4.72 2.14
C ALA A 12 -15.57 4.41 0.65
N ARG A 13 -14.82 5.12 -0.18
CA ARG A 13 -14.78 4.92 -1.64
C ARG A 13 -13.41 4.48 -2.14
N GLU A 14 -12.40 4.60 -1.29
CA GLU A 14 -11.01 4.30 -1.63
C GLU A 14 -10.44 3.34 -0.58
N ILE A 15 -9.71 2.34 -1.05
CA ILE A 15 -8.86 1.48 -0.24
C ILE A 15 -7.41 1.78 -0.62
N VAL A 16 -6.65 2.23 0.37
CA VAL A 16 -5.22 2.49 0.21
C VAL A 16 -4.42 1.35 0.80
N TRP A 17 -3.67 0.62 -0.03
CA TRP A 17 -2.64 -0.30 0.44
C TRP A 17 -1.34 0.46 0.68
N LEU A 18 -1.07 0.79 1.95
CA LEU A 18 0.18 1.41 2.36
C LEU A 18 1.19 0.33 2.76
N GLN A 19 2.38 0.37 2.17
CA GLN A 19 3.51 -0.47 2.60
C GLN A 19 4.82 0.31 2.53
N GLU A 20 5.75 -0.01 3.41
CA GLU A 20 7.08 0.59 3.43
C GLU A 20 7.98 0.00 2.33
N GLU A 21 7.78 -1.27 2.00
CA GLU A 21 8.59 -1.99 1.04
C GLU A 21 8.47 -1.41 -0.38
N PRO A 22 9.51 -1.55 -1.22
CA PRO A 22 9.42 -1.29 -2.66
C PRO A 22 8.22 -1.97 -3.32
N GLU A 23 7.70 -1.40 -4.40
CA GLU A 23 6.54 -1.94 -5.15
C GLU A 23 6.69 -3.41 -5.57
N ASN A 24 7.90 -3.78 -6.00
CA ASN A 24 8.24 -5.13 -6.42
C ASN A 24 8.48 -6.08 -5.25
N MET A 25 8.39 -5.60 -4.01
CA MET A 25 8.62 -6.33 -2.77
C MET A 25 7.39 -6.24 -1.84
N GLY A 26 7.50 -6.86 -0.66
CA GLY A 26 6.44 -6.90 0.33
C GLY A 26 5.25 -7.75 -0.11
N ALA A 27 4.11 -7.56 0.56
CA ALA A 27 2.94 -8.40 0.35
C ALA A 27 2.09 -7.98 -0.86
N TRP A 28 2.24 -6.75 -1.37
CA TRP A 28 1.39 -6.20 -2.43
C TRP A 28 1.17 -7.16 -3.60
N ASN A 29 2.25 -7.70 -4.19
CA ASN A 29 2.13 -8.56 -5.36
C ASN A 29 1.47 -9.91 -5.08
N SER A 30 1.45 -10.37 -3.81
CA SER A 30 0.78 -11.60 -3.40
C SER A 30 -0.72 -11.41 -3.12
N ILE A 31 -1.10 -10.22 -2.66
CA ILE A 31 -2.47 -9.94 -2.19
C ILE A 31 -3.31 -9.15 -3.18
N LYS A 32 -2.69 -8.37 -4.07
CA LYS A 32 -3.43 -7.41 -4.92
C LYS A 32 -4.54 -8.09 -5.73
N GLY A 33 -4.28 -9.27 -6.29
CA GLY A 33 -5.31 -10.02 -7.03
C GLY A 33 -6.55 -10.29 -6.20
N ARG A 34 -6.38 -10.85 -4.99
CA ARG A 34 -7.48 -11.13 -4.05
C ARG A 34 -8.18 -9.85 -3.58
N LEU A 35 -7.43 -8.77 -3.38
CA LEU A 35 -8.00 -7.48 -2.97
C LEU A 35 -8.88 -6.88 -4.07
N TYR A 36 -8.41 -6.87 -5.32
CA TYR A 36 -9.17 -6.40 -6.48
C TYR A 36 -10.37 -7.31 -6.78
N GLU A 37 -10.22 -8.63 -6.74
CA GLU A 37 -11.34 -9.58 -6.93
C GLU A 37 -12.46 -9.36 -5.92
N ALA A 38 -12.13 -9.06 -4.65
CA ALA A 38 -13.12 -8.88 -3.61
C ALA A 38 -13.75 -7.48 -3.58
N HIS A 39 -12.99 -6.43 -3.94
CA HIS A 39 -13.38 -5.05 -3.66
C HIS A 39 -13.25 -4.08 -4.84
N GLY A 40 -12.65 -4.47 -5.97
CA GLY A 40 -12.37 -3.59 -7.10
C GLY A 40 -13.61 -3.01 -7.80
N ASP A 41 -14.76 -3.67 -7.69
CA ASP A 41 -16.03 -3.15 -8.23
C ASP A 41 -16.71 -2.13 -7.29
N THR A 42 -16.28 -2.06 -6.03
CA THR A 42 -16.93 -1.27 -4.98
C THR A 42 -16.09 -0.12 -4.46
N HIS A 43 -14.76 -0.23 -4.54
CA HIS A 43 -13.82 0.77 -4.08
C HIS A 43 -12.75 1.00 -5.14
N ASP A 44 -12.28 2.24 -5.25
CA ASP A 44 -11.02 2.51 -5.92
C ASP A 44 -9.89 1.96 -5.05
N ILE A 45 -8.96 1.23 -5.65
CA ILE A 45 -7.85 0.59 -4.92
C ILE A 45 -6.57 1.18 -5.46
N ARG A 46 -5.81 1.84 -4.58
CA ARG A 46 -4.47 2.34 -4.90
C ARG A 46 -3.43 1.82 -3.90
N ARG A 47 -2.21 1.68 -4.38
CA ARG A 47 -1.04 1.39 -3.54
C ARG A 47 -0.25 2.67 -3.28
N VAL A 48 0.26 2.77 -2.06
CA VAL A 48 1.30 3.72 -1.67
C VAL A 48 2.48 2.91 -1.15
N SER A 49 3.60 2.98 -1.85
CA SER A 49 4.84 2.28 -1.44
C SER A 49 6.10 3.05 -1.83
N ARG A 50 7.26 2.55 -1.41
CA ARG A 50 8.54 2.98 -2.01
C ARG A 50 8.60 2.53 -3.47
N PHE A 51 9.36 3.26 -4.28
CA PHE A 51 9.61 2.89 -5.67
C PHE A 51 10.29 1.52 -5.76
N GLU A 52 10.08 0.83 -6.88
CA GLU A 52 10.75 -0.45 -7.12
C GLU A 52 12.28 -0.32 -7.02
N SER A 53 12.91 -1.35 -6.48
CA SER A 53 14.35 -1.35 -6.25
C SER A 53 14.89 -2.77 -6.27
N GLY A 54 16.17 -2.92 -6.60
CA GLY A 54 16.92 -4.17 -6.41
C GLY A 54 17.32 -4.41 -4.95
N SER A 55 17.28 -3.37 -4.11
CA SER A 55 17.57 -3.43 -2.67
C SER A 55 16.30 -3.22 -1.83
N PRO A 56 16.14 -3.90 -0.68
CA PRO A 56 14.99 -3.70 0.21
C PRO A 56 14.85 -2.27 0.76
N ALA A 57 15.97 -1.56 0.93
CA ALA A 57 16.01 -0.19 1.42
C ALA A 57 17.25 0.55 0.92
N CYS A 58 17.24 1.89 1.01
CA CYS A 58 18.44 2.68 0.81
C CYS A 58 19.44 2.47 1.97
N GLY A 59 20.74 2.49 1.68
CA GLY A 59 21.79 2.25 2.68
C GLY A 59 22.05 3.43 3.63
N SER A 60 21.38 4.57 3.44
CA SER A 60 21.57 5.79 4.24
C SER A 60 20.36 6.04 5.12
N ALA A 61 20.57 6.06 6.44
CA ALA A 61 19.50 6.35 7.41
C ALA A 61 18.81 7.69 7.17
N ARG A 62 19.56 8.71 6.70
CA ARG A 62 18.99 10.02 6.36
C ARG A 62 18.04 9.93 5.17
N VAL A 63 18.44 9.21 4.11
CA VAL A 63 17.60 9.02 2.92
C VAL A 63 16.37 8.18 3.30
N HIS A 64 16.56 7.14 4.11
CA HIS A 64 15.45 6.29 4.57
C HIS A 64 14.38 7.09 5.33
N ALA A 65 14.80 7.98 6.24
CA ALA A 65 13.88 8.84 6.97
C ALA A 65 13.12 9.81 6.04
N GLN A 66 13.80 10.35 5.03
CA GLN A 66 13.16 11.19 4.02
C GLN A 66 12.13 10.40 3.20
N GLU A 67 12.49 9.24 2.67
CA GLU A 67 11.60 8.35 1.92
C GLU A 67 10.37 7.94 2.74
N HIS A 68 10.56 7.68 4.04
CA HIS A 68 9.45 7.36 4.94
C HIS A 68 8.52 8.57 5.13
N ALA A 69 9.04 9.77 5.35
CA ALA A 69 8.23 10.97 5.45
C ALA A 69 7.43 11.25 4.16
N GLU A 70 8.07 11.09 2.99
CA GLU A 70 7.42 11.21 1.68
C GLU A 70 6.37 10.12 1.44
N LEU A 71 6.60 8.90 1.93
CA LEU A 71 5.62 7.82 1.88
C LEU A 71 4.37 8.16 2.68
N ILE A 72 4.52 8.59 3.93
CA ILE A 72 3.40 8.96 4.80
C ILE A 72 2.64 10.17 4.24
N ALA A 73 3.34 11.14 3.64
CA ALA A 73 2.67 12.30 3.00
C ALA A 73 1.83 11.93 1.77
N ARG A 74 2.08 10.78 1.13
CA ARG A 74 1.32 10.26 -0.02
C ARG A 74 0.19 9.31 0.36
N ALA A 75 0.19 8.83 1.62
CA ALA A 75 -0.83 7.93 2.14
C ALA A 75 -2.15 8.68 2.31
#